data_AF-A0A2A5YFQ5-F1
#
_entry.id   AF-A0A2A5YFQ5-F1
#
_cell.length_a   1.000
_cell.length_b   1.000
_cell.length_c   1.000
_cell.angle_alpha   90.00
_cell.angle_beta   90.00
_cell.angle_gamma   90.00
#
_symmetry.space_group_name_H-M   'P 1'
#
loop_
_entity.id
_entity.type
_entity.pdbx_description
1 polymer ?
#
loop_
_entity_poly.entity_id
_entity_poly.type
_entity_poly.pdbx_seq_one_letter_code
_entity_poly.pdbx_strand_id
1 'polypeptide(L)'
;DTDDHRMHAEWGRIDAEAADRLNAARAAGGRLIAVGTTSLRLLESAAGEDGVIRPFADETRIFITPGYRFRAVDGLMTNFHLPRSTLFMLVSALMGRERMQAVYAHAIAQGYRFYSYGDSSLLLPQE
;
A
#
# COMPACT_ATOMS: atom_id res chain seq x y z
N ASP A 1 -8.23 2.46 -19.57
CA ASP A 1 -6.97 2.07 -20.21
C ASP A 1 -5.84 2.55 -19.33
N THR A 2 -5.22 1.64 -18.59
CA THR A 2 -4.19 1.93 -17.58
C THR A 2 -2.85 1.30 -17.95
N ASP A 3 -2.82 0.58 -19.06
CA ASP A 3 -1.68 -0.25 -19.45
C ASP A 3 -0.51 0.61 -19.99
N ASP A 4 -0.80 1.84 -20.44
CA ASP A 4 0.20 2.82 -20.87
C ASP A 4 0.76 3.70 -19.73
N HIS A 5 0.29 3.58 -18.49
CA HIS A 5 0.80 4.42 -17.40
C HIS A 5 2.16 3.92 -16.89
N ARG A 6 3.23 4.60 -17.31
CA ARG A 6 4.58 4.35 -16.78
C ARG A 6 4.69 4.91 -15.36
N MET A 7 4.70 4.02 -14.37
CA MET A 7 4.97 4.39 -12.98
C MET A 7 6.38 5.01 -12.86
N HIS A 8 6.46 6.13 -12.14
CA HIS A 8 7.74 6.68 -11.72
C HIS A 8 8.46 5.67 -10.82
N ALA A 9 9.75 5.48 -11.12
CA ALA A 9 10.63 4.67 -10.31
C ALA A 9 10.88 5.36 -8.97
N GLU A 10 10.76 4.60 -7.89
CA GLU A 10 11.15 5.04 -6.55
C GLU A 10 12.32 4.16 -6.11
N TRP A 11 13.46 4.74 -5.77
CA TRP A 11 14.54 4.00 -5.14
C TRP A 11 14.23 3.81 -3.66
N GLY A 12 14.39 2.58 -3.16
CA GLY A 12 14.18 2.28 -1.75
C GLY A 12 15.13 1.19 -1.26
N ARG A 13 15.27 1.11 0.07
CA ARG A 13 16.13 0.12 0.71
C ARG A 13 15.45 -0.51 1.93
N ILE A 14 15.54 -1.82 2.02
CA ILE A 14 15.25 -2.65 3.18
C ILE A 14 16.53 -3.44 3.45
N ASP A 15 17.18 -3.20 4.59
CA ASP A 15 18.35 -4.00 4.97
C ASP A 15 17.94 -5.36 5.55
N ALA A 16 18.93 -6.23 5.76
CA ALA A 16 18.69 -7.57 6.30
C ALA A 16 18.04 -7.55 7.68
N GLU A 17 18.46 -6.62 8.55
CA GLU A 17 17.88 -6.50 9.89
C GLU A 17 16.40 -6.12 9.83
N ALA A 18 16.02 -5.17 8.98
CA ALA A 18 14.62 -4.79 8.79
C ALA A 18 13.79 -5.94 8.20
N ALA A 19 14.32 -6.63 7.18
CA ALA A 19 13.65 -7.79 6.58
C ALA A 19 13.42 -8.90 7.63
N ASP A 20 14.43 -9.25 8.42
CA ASP A 20 14.33 -10.26 9.46
C ASP A 20 13.30 -9.88 10.53
N ARG A 21 13.28 -8.61 10.95
CA ARG A 21 12.29 -8.11 11.92
C ARG A 21 10.85 -8.19 11.40
N LEU A 22 10.63 -7.83 10.12
CA LEU A 22 9.31 -7.90 9.49
C LEU A 22 8.82 -9.35 9.37
N ASN A 23 9.70 -10.24 8.90
CA ASN A 23 9.38 -11.67 8.76
C ASN A 23 9.13 -12.33 10.13
N ALA A 24 9.93 -12.00 11.15
CA ALA A 24 9.74 -12.51 12.51
C ALA A 24 8.41 -12.04 13.12
N ALA A 25 8.05 -10.77 12.94
CA ALA A 25 6.77 -10.23 13.41
C ALA A 25 5.59 -10.97 12.76
N ARG A 26 5.66 -11.25 11.46
CA ARG A 26 4.64 -12.02 10.75
C ARG A 26 4.61 -13.48 11.18
N ALA A 27 5.77 -14.13 11.34
CA ALA A 27 5.86 -15.51 11.82
C ALA A 27 5.29 -15.68 13.24
N ALA A 28 5.35 -14.64 14.07
CA ALA A 28 4.71 -14.60 15.39
C ALA A 28 3.18 -14.35 15.35
N GLY A 29 2.57 -14.31 14.17
CA GLY A 29 1.14 -14.01 13.99
C GLY A 29 0.81 -12.51 14.06
N GLY A 30 1.81 -11.64 13.99
CA GLY A 30 1.63 -10.20 13.91
C GLY A 30 1.19 -9.74 12.52
N ARG A 31 0.65 -8.52 12.46
CA ARG A 31 0.27 -7.85 11.20
C ARG A 31 1.32 -6.82 10.80
N LEU A 32 1.63 -6.75 9.52
CA LEU A 32 2.49 -5.75 8.91
C LEU A 32 1.64 -4.64 8.29
N ILE A 33 1.56 -3.49 8.97
CA ILE A 33 0.83 -2.31 8.51
C ILE A 33 1.82 -1.31 7.94
N ALA A 34 1.75 -1.06 6.62
CA ALA A 34 2.59 -0.05 5.99
C ALA A 34 2.11 1.36 6.35
N VAL A 35 3.05 2.26 6.60
CA VAL A 35 2.77 3.69 6.77
C VAL A 35 3.25 4.42 5.52
N GLY A 36 2.31 4.86 4.70
CA GLY A 36 2.54 5.47 3.39
C GLY A 36 2.59 4.47 2.23
N THR A 37 2.12 4.90 1.07
CA THR A 37 2.05 4.08 -0.15
C THR A 37 3.43 3.74 -0.72
N THR A 38 4.43 4.61 -0.54
CA THR A 38 5.83 4.33 -0.91
C THR A 38 6.39 3.16 -0.11
N SER A 39 6.19 3.15 1.22
CA SER A 39 6.60 2.04 2.09
C SER A 39 5.91 0.73 1.67
N LEU A 40 4.62 0.78 1.37
CA LEU A 40 3.88 -0.38 0.88
C LEU A 40 4.45 -0.91 -0.45
N ARG A 41 4.67 -0.04 -1.44
CA ARG A 41 5.24 -0.45 -2.74
C ARG A 41 6.61 -1.08 -2.58
N LEU A 42 7.44 -0.54 -1.70
CA LEU A 42 8.76 -1.09 -1.41
C LEU A 42 8.68 -2.49 -0.78
N LEU A 43 7.81 -2.67 0.22
CA LEU A 43 7.59 -3.97 0.87
C LEU A 43 7.06 -5.02 -0.11
N GLU A 44 6.08 -4.66 -0.95
CA GLU A 44 5.53 -5.56 -1.97
C GLU A 44 6.54 -5.90 -3.07
N SER A 45 7.47 -4.99 -3.39
CA SER A 45 8.56 -5.25 -4.34
C SER A 45 9.65 -6.15 -3.77
N ALA A 46 9.87 -6.08 -2.46
CA ALA A 46 10.84 -6.90 -1.74
C ALA A 46 10.30 -8.28 -1.35
N ALA A 47 8.98 -8.49 -1.43
CA ALA A 47 8.34 -9.75 -1.09
C ALA A 47 8.33 -10.74 -2.27
N GLY A 48 8.85 -11.94 -2.03
CA GLY A 48 8.74 -13.05 -2.97
C GLY A 48 7.33 -13.62 -3.05
N GLU A 49 7.11 -14.54 -3.98
CA GLU A 49 5.83 -15.27 -4.10
C GLU A 49 5.51 -16.13 -2.87
N ASP A 50 6.54 -16.46 -2.09
CA ASP A 50 6.47 -17.13 -0.80
C ASP A 50 6.03 -16.21 0.36
N GLY A 51 5.80 -14.91 0.09
CA GLY A 51 5.42 -13.93 1.11
C GLY A 51 6.56 -13.52 2.04
N VAL A 52 7.80 -13.95 1.77
CA VAL A 52 8.99 -13.59 2.54
C VAL A 52 9.57 -12.29 2.00
N ILE A 53 9.76 -11.31 2.89
CA ILE A 53 10.37 -10.02 2.58
C ILE A 53 11.89 -10.20 2.59
N ARG A 54 12.57 -9.83 1.51
CA ARG A 54 14.02 -9.96 1.37
C ARG A 54 14.72 -8.60 1.49
N PRO A 55 16.03 -8.57 1.81
CA PRO A 55 16.81 -7.36 1.64
C PRO A 55 16.65 -6.83 0.21
N PHE A 56 16.45 -5.52 0.10
CA PHE A 56 16.16 -4.84 -1.16
C PHE A 56 16.91 -3.52 -1.17
N ALA A 57 17.50 -3.14 -2.31
CA ALA A 57 18.22 -1.88 -2.48
C ALA A 57 18.23 -1.49 -3.97
N ASP A 58 17.05 -1.23 -4.52
CA ASP A 58 16.86 -0.99 -5.95
C ASP A 58 15.70 -0.02 -6.20
N GLU A 59 15.42 0.28 -7.46
CA GLU A 59 14.20 0.93 -7.89
C GLU A 59 13.00 -0.02 -7.85
N THR A 60 11.88 0.46 -7.32
CA THR A 60 10.58 -0.15 -7.55
C THR A 60 9.78 0.64 -8.57
N ARG A 61 9.22 -0.09 -9.54
CA ARG A 61 8.24 0.40 -10.50
C ARG A 61 6.91 -0.32 -10.38
N ILE A 62 6.69 -1.01 -9.25
CA ILE A 62 5.47 -1.80 -9.07
C ILE A 62 4.24 -0.90 -9.21
N PHE A 63 3.31 -1.33 -10.04
CA PHE A 63 2.03 -0.68 -10.25
C PHE A 63 0.93 -1.58 -9.67
N ILE A 64 0.37 -1.14 -8.54
CA ILE A 64 -0.63 -1.91 -7.79
C ILE A 64 -2.01 -1.41 -8.19
N THR A 65 -2.79 -2.30 -8.81
CA THR A 65 -4.13 -2.04 -9.32
C THR A 65 -5.11 -3.11 -8.82
N PRO A 66 -6.44 -2.87 -8.88
CA PRO A 66 -7.43 -3.87 -8.46
C PRO A 66 -7.20 -5.23 -9.12
N GLY A 67 -7.20 -6.29 -8.30
CA GLY A 67 -6.82 -7.65 -8.70
C GLY A 67 -5.40 -8.05 -8.29
N TYR A 68 -4.58 -7.10 -7.82
CA TYR A 68 -3.26 -7.40 -7.25
C TYR A 68 -3.39 -8.23 -5.96
N ARG A 69 -2.60 -9.31 -5.86
CA ARG A 69 -2.47 -10.11 -4.64
C ARG A 69 -1.35 -9.55 -3.79
N PHE A 70 -1.70 -8.90 -2.68
CA PHE A 70 -0.75 -8.42 -1.69
C PHE A 70 -0.01 -9.60 -1.04
N ARG A 71 1.30 -9.47 -0.94
CA ARG A 71 2.21 -10.51 -0.44
C ARG A 71 2.85 -10.10 0.87
N ALA A 72 3.07 -8.81 1.11
CA ALA A 72 3.88 -8.31 2.21
C ALA A 72 3.05 -7.63 3.31
N VAL A 73 2.07 -6.82 2.94
CA VAL A 73 1.31 -5.99 3.88
C VAL A 73 -0.06 -6.56 4.21
N ASP A 74 -0.48 -6.38 5.47
CA ASP A 74 -1.80 -6.75 5.98
C ASP A 74 -2.71 -5.51 6.17
N GLY A 75 -2.18 -4.32 5.90
CA GLY A 75 -2.92 -3.07 5.92
C GLY A 75 -2.06 -1.84 5.61
N LEU A 76 -2.70 -0.69 5.50
CA LEU A 76 -2.07 0.57 5.10
C LEU A 76 -2.62 1.74 5.93
N MET A 77 -1.72 2.56 6.46
CA MET A 77 -2.03 3.92 6.89
C MET A 77 -1.60 4.90 5.80
N THR A 78 -2.53 5.71 5.29
CA THR A 78 -2.26 6.68 4.21
C THR A 78 -3.23 7.86 4.26
N ASN A 79 -2.91 8.95 3.59
CA ASN A 79 -3.80 10.09 3.43
C ASN A 79 -4.93 9.82 2.42
N PHE A 80 -5.88 10.75 2.30
CA PHE A 80 -6.89 10.70 1.24
C PHE A 80 -6.34 11.29 -0.07
N HIS A 81 -6.29 10.45 -1.10
CA HIS A 81 -5.79 10.76 -2.45
C HIS A 81 -6.88 11.26 -3.39
N LEU A 82 -6.54 11.99 -4.44
CA LEU A 82 -7.52 12.44 -5.44
C LEU A 82 -8.28 11.29 -6.14
N PRO A 83 -9.59 11.46 -6.45
CA PRO A 83 -10.30 10.56 -7.33
C PRO A 83 -9.60 10.44 -8.69
N ARG A 84 -9.56 9.22 -9.25
CA ARG A 84 -8.87 8.89 -10.51
C ARG A 84 -7.32 9.01 -10.46
N SER A 85 -6.71 8.97 -9.28
CA SER A 85 -5.24 8.85 -9.15
C SER A 85 -4.77 7.39 -9.08
N THR A 86 -3.50 7.14 -9.41
CA THR A 86 -2.86 5.83 -9.22
C THR A 86 -2.86 5.40 -7.75
N LEU A 87 -2.73 6.35 -6.82
CA LEU A 87 -2.84 6.07 -5.38
C LEU A 87 -4.27 5.65 -4.99
N PHE A 88 -5.30 6.24 -5.60
CA PHE A 88 -6.68 5.77 -5.42
C PHE A 88 -6.86 4.33 -5.95
N MET A 89 -6.18 3.96 -7.04
CA MET A 89 -6.18 2.59 -7.54
C MET A 89 -5.51 1.62 -6.55
N LEU A 90 -4.38 2.00 -5.95
CA LEU A 90 -3.68 1.20 -4.94
C LEU A 90 -4.55 0.92 -3.72
N VAL A 91 -5.16 1.95 -3.12
CA VAL A 91 -6.06 1.76 -1.98
C VAL A 91 -7.31 0.97 -2.35
N SER A 92 -7.78 1.10 -3.60
CA SER A 92 -8.90 0.28 -4.14
C SER A 92 -8.49 -1.17 -4.37
N ALA A 93 -7.23 -1.45 -4.70
CA ALA A 93 -6.71 -2.81 -4.79
C ALA A 93 -6.69 -3.47 -3.41
N LEU A 94 -6.34 -2.72 -2.36
CA LEU A 94 -6.27 -3.23 -1.00
C LEU A 94 -7.66 -3.45 -0.39
N MET A 95 -8.56 -2.48 -0.51
CA MET A 95 -9.84 -2.49 0.23
C MET A 95 -11.06 -2.85 -0.62
N GLY A 96 -10.89 -2.97 -1.93
CA GLY A 96 -11.99 -3.07 -2.89
C GLY A 96 -12.52 -1.71 -3.33
N ARG A 97 -12.85 -1.59 -4.62
CA ARG A 97 -13.25 -0.33 -5.26
C ARG A 97 -14.53 0.27 -4.65
N GLU A 98 -15.56 -0.53 -4.46
CA GLU A 98 -16.85 -0.07 -3.91
C GLU A 98 -16.70 0.42 -2.47
N ARG A 99 -15.93 -0.31 -1.66
CA ARG A 99 -15.63 0.09 -0.28
C ARG A 99 -14.86 1.41 -0.23
N MET A 100 -13.84 1.58 -1.07
CA MET A 100 -13.11 2.85 -1.12
C MET A 100 -13.98 4.01 -1.61
N GLN A 101 -14.89 3.78 -2.56
CA GLN A 101 -15.84 4.82 -2.98
C GLN A 101 -16.76 5.24 -1.83
N ALA A 102 -17.27 4.29 -1.04
CA ALA A 102 -18.09 4.59 0.12
C ALA A 102 -17.32 5.37 1.21
N VAL A 103 -16.07 4.96 1.50
CA VAL A 103 -15.18 5.65 2.45
C VAL A 103 -14.93 7.09 2.03
N TYR A 104 -14.69 7.32 0.73
CA TYR A 104 -14.46 8.65 0.18
C TYR A 104 -15.71 9.53 0.21
N ALA A 105 -16.87 8.97 -0.14
CA ALA A 105 -18.15 9.68 -0.05
C ALA A 105 -18.44 10.10 1.40
N HIS A 106 -18.17 9.22 2.36
CA HIS A 106 -18.27 9.53 3.78
C HIS A 106 -17.31 10.65 4.20
N ALA A 107 -16.02 10.55 3.84
CA ALA A 107 -15.01 11.55 4.18
C ALA A 107 -15.38 12.95 3.64
N ILE A 108 -15.90 13.02 2.40
CA ILE A 108 -16.40 14.27 1.82
C ILE A 108 -17.61 14.80 2.60
N ALA A 109 -18.60 13.94 2.88
CA ALA A 109 -19.81 14.33 3.59
C ALA A 109 -19.52 14.81 5.03
N GLN A 110 -18.48 14.29 5.67
CA GLN A 110 -18.04 14.68 7.02
C GLN A 110 -16.99 15.81 7.03
N GLY A 111 -16.62 16.36 5.87
CA GLY A 111 -15.69 17.49 5.80
C GLY A 111 -14.24 17.14 6.16
N TYR A 112 -13.81 15.91 5.91
CA TYR A 112 -12.41 15.52 6.09
C TYR A 112 -11.51 16.34 5.16
N ARG A 113 -10.29 16.58 5.60
CA ARG A 113 -9.25 17.27 4.84
C ARG A 113 -8.50 16.24 4.00
N PHE A 114 -8.30 16.54 2.71
CA PHE A 114 -7.64 15.64 1.76
C PHE A 114 -6.19 16.07 1.50
N TYR A 115 -5.45 15.29 0.70
CA TYR A 115 -4.07 15.56 0.26
C TYR A 115 -3.00 15.44 1.34
N SER A 116 -1.80 15.95 1.07
CA SER A 116 -0.57 15.71 1.83
C SER A 116 -0.61 16.19 3.28
N TYR A 117 -1.39 17.23 3.56
CA TYR A 117 -1.54 17.81 4.90
C TYR A 117 -2.95 17.61 5.49
N GLY A 118 -3.73 16.74 4.84
CA GLY A 118 -5.08 16.41 5.27
C GLY A 118 -5.11 15.37 6.38
N ASP A 119 -6.27 14.74 6.53
CA ASP A 119 -6.49 13.66 7.45
C ASP A 119 -5.94 12.33 6.89
N SER A 120 -5.82 11.35 7.78
CA SER A 120 -5.33 10.00 7.46
C SER A 120 -6.44 8.96 7.54
N SER A 121 -6.20 7.85 6.86
CA SER A 121 -7.01 6.65 6.88
C SER A 121 -6.16 5.46 7.34
N LEU A 122 -6.76 4.56 8.11
CA LEU A 122 -6.23 3.25 8.41
C LEU A 122 -7.08 2.21 7.68
N LEU A 123 -6.47 1.54 6.72
CA LEU A 123 -7.10 0.59 5.80
C LEU A 123 -6.68 -0.82 6.19
N LEU A 124 -7.63 -1.57 6.74
CA LEU A 124 -7.46 -2.96 7.17
C LEU A 124 -8.42 -3.83 6.35
N PRO A 125 -7.95 -4.53 5.30
CA PRO A 125 -8.79 -5.47 4.57
C PRO A 125 -9.29 -6.55 5.52
N GLN A 126 -10.54 -6.97 5.32
CA GLN A 126 -11.09 -8.13 6.01
C GLN A 126 -10.59 -9.37 5.28
N GLU A 127 -10.28 -10.43 6.03
CA GLU A 127 -10.00 -11.77 5.46
C GLU A 127 -11.17 -12.28 4.62
#